data_AF-A0A699WS27-F1
#
_entry.id   AF-A0A699WS27-F1
#
_cell.length_a   1.000
_cell.length_b   1.000
_cell.length_c   1.000
_cell.angle_alpha   90.00
_cell.angle_beta   90.00
_cell.angle_gamma   90.00
#
_symmetry.space_group_name_H-M   'P 1'
#
loop_
_entity.id
_entity.type
_entity.pdbx_description
1 polymer ?
#
loop_
_entity_poly.entity_id
_entity_poly.type
_entity_poly.pdbx_seq_one_letter_code
_entity_poly.pdbx_strand_id
1 'polypeptide(L)'
;APSGAPCGYDFRTITIIKSPYRNDCRLLLTPAFEGKTELELEEEYTLSSDKYREHLQANTALVNQLLSDFSVAGWELVETHAVQEGPPPAAAVTRYLFRKAKK
;
A
#
# COMPACT_ATOMS: atom_id res chain seq x y z
N ALA A 1 16.57 -15.61 -37.08
CA ALA A 1 16.18 -16.06 -35.73
C ALA A 1 15.23 -15.02 -35.14
N PRO A 2 14.08 -15.38 -34.55
CA PRO A 2 13.23 -14.38 -33.93
C PRO A 2 13.93 -13.90 -32.65
N SER A 3 14.23 -12.61 -32.61
CA SER A 3 14.70 -11.89 -31.43
C SER A 3 13.56 -11.78 -30.42
N GLY A 4 13.47 -12.72 -29.48
CA GLY A 4 12.59 -12.58 -28.32
C GLY A 4 13.13 -11.46 -27.44
N ALA A 5 12.62 -10.24 -27.65
CA ALA A 5 12.80 -9.17 -26.68
C ALA A 5 12.31 -9.67 -25.31
N PRO A 6 13.00 -9.37 -24.19
CA PRO A 6 12.49 -9.75 -22.89
C PRO A 6 11.11 -9.11 -22.73
N CYS A 7 10.04 -9.91 -22.72
CA CYS A 7 8.72 -9.47 -22.28
C CYS A 7 8.80 -9.25 -20.76
N GLY A 8 9.48 -8.19 -20.35
CA GLY A 8 9.61 -7.76 -18.98
C GLY A 8 8.23 -7.40 -18.46
N TYR A 9 7.86 -7.98 -17.33
CA TYR A 9 6.66 -7.57 -16.62
C TYR A 9 6.93 -6.20 -15.97
N ASP A 10 6.01 -5.26 -16.13
CA ASP A 10 6.03 -4.01 -15.36
C ASP A 10 5.52 -4.31 -13.94
N PHE A 11 6.23 -3.86 -12.91
CA PHE A 11 5.83 -4.02 -11.50
C PHE A 11 5.63 -2.67 -10.78
N ARG A 12 4.76 -2.65 -9.76
CA ARG A 12 4.52 -1.50 -8.86
C ARG A 12 4.35 -1.97 -7.42
N THR A 13 4.72 -1.13 -6.45
CA THR A 13 4.62 -1.48 -5.03
C THR A 13 3.87 -0.42 -4.23
N ILE A 14 2.83 -0.82 -3.51
CA ILE A 14 2.16 0.07 -2.56
C ILE A 14 2.62 -0.30 -1.17
N THR A 15 3.09 0.67 -0.39
CA THR A 15 3.57 0.45 0.98
C THR A 15 2.71 1.23 1.96
N ILE A 16 2.04 0.54 2.87
CA ILE A 16 1.36 1.12 4.02
C ILE A 16 2.32 1.04 5.20
N ILE A 17 2.55 2.16 5.88
CA ILE A 17 3.33 2.22 7.12
C ILE A 17 2.43 2.74 8.23
N LYS A 18 2.25 1.92 9.27
CA LYS A 18 1.59 2.32 10.52
C LYS A 18 2.67 2.53 11.58
N SER A 19 2.86 3.78 11.97
CA SER A 19 3.81 4.16 13.01
C SER A 19 3.31 3.71 14.39
N PRO A 20 4.20 3.25 15.28
CA PRO A 20 3.83 2.88 16.64
C PRO A 20 3.99 4.03 17.64
N TYR A 21 4.66 5.12 17.26
CA TYR A 21 5.00 6.24 18.15
C TYR A 21 4.28 7.55 17.83
N ARG A 22 3.75 7.66 16.60
CA ARG A 22 2.89 8.77 16.19
C ARG A 22 1.65 8.17 15.56
N ASN A 23 0.52 8.76 15.86
CA ASN A 23 -0.77 8.36 15.32
C ASN A 23 -0.85 8.47 13.78
N ASP A 24 0.16 9.07 13.14
CA ASP A 24 0.37 9.13 11.71
C ASP A 24 0.43 7.73 11.07
N CYS A 25 -0.64 7.34 10.38
CA CYS A 25 -0.64 6.23 9.43
C CYS A 25 -0.37 6.80 8.04
N ARG A 26 0.74 6.42 7.40
CA ARG A 26 1.13 6.98 6.09
C ARG A 26 1.12 5.90 5.01
N LEU A 27 0.45 6.18 3.90
CA LEU A 27 0.48 5.37 2.69
C LEU A 27 1.52 5.96 1.72
N LEU A 28 2.56 5.19 1.44
CA LEU A 28 3.58 5.51 0.44
C LEU A 28 3.28 4.72 -0.84
N LEU A 29 2.90 5.42 -1.90
CA LEU A 29 2.70 4.81 -3.22
C LEU A 29 4.01 4.88 -4.00
N THR A 30 4.64 3.73 -4.23
CA THR A 30 5.92 3.65 -4.95
C THR A 30 5.79 2.82 -6.24
N PRO A 31 6.02 3.36 -7.44
CA PRO A 31 6.95 2.65 -8.31
C PRO A 31 8.36 2.88 -7.74
N ALA A 32 9.26 1.93 -7.92
CA ALA A 32 10.65 2.04 -7.48
C ALA A 32 11.18 3.47 -7.71
N PHE A 33 11.43 4.20 -6.60
CA PHE A 33 12.16 5.46 -6.55
C PHE A 33 11.60 6.72 -7.27
N GLU A 34 10.29 7.00 -7.21
CA GLU A 34 9.79 8.35 -7.58
C GLU A 34 8.96 9.11 -6.52
N GLY A 35 8.52 8.52 -5.40
CA GLY A 35 7.93 9.29 -4.27
C GLY A 35 6.82 10.29 -4.64
N LYS A 36 6.07 10.05 -5.73
CA LYS A 36 5.19 11.05 -6.33
C LYS A 36 3.84 11.22 -5.62
N THR A 37 3.49 10.33 -4.68
CA THR A 37 2.21 10.42 -3.97
C THR A 37 2.30 9.79 -2.60
N GLU A 38 2.28 10.64 -1.57
CA GLU A 38 2.02 10.24 -0.18
C GLU A 38 0.55 10.52 0.11
N LEU A 39 -0.13 9.57 0.75
CA LEU A 39 -1.51 9.74 1.19
C LEU A 39 -1.57 9.48 2.69
N GLU A 40 -2.10 10.44 3.43
CA GLU A 40 -2.24 10.35 4.88
C GLU A 40 -3.54 9.60 5.22
N LEU A 41 -3.40 8.56 6.04
CA LEU A 41 -4.54 7.80 6.57
C LEU A 41 -5.00 8.44 7.88
N GLU A 42 -6.27 8.23 8.24
CA GLU A 42 -6.82 8.72 9.49
C GLU A 42 -6.19 8.00 10.69
N GLU A 43 -6.02 8.74 11.79
CA GLU A 43 -5.42 8.23 13.02
C GLU A 43 -6.30 7.15 13.66
N GLU A 44 -5.84 5.90 13.69
CA GLU A 44 -6.62 4.80 14.29
C GLU A 44 -6.65 4.89 15.84
N TYR A 45 -5.61 5.41 16.50
CA TYR A 45 -5.62 5.51 17.95
C TYR A 45 -6.39 6.74 18.44
N THR A 46 -7.64 6.53 18.88
CA THR A 46 -8.41 7.55 19.60
C THR A 46 -8.95 6.98 20.91
N LEU A 47 -9.08 7.83 21.93
CA LEU A 47 -9.68 7.44 23.22
C LEU A 47 -11.16 7.02 23.09
N SER A 48 -11.80 7.31 21.96
CA SER A 48 -13.17 6.91 21.64
C SER A 48 -13.18 5.67 20.75
N SER A 49 -13.76 4.57 21.25
CA SER A 49 -13.88 3.33 20.47
C SER A 49 -14.67 3.51 19.18
N ASP A 50 -15.61 4.45 19.14
CA ASP A 50 -16.46 4.69 17.97
C ASP A 50 -15.66 5.39 16.86
N LYS A 51 -14.89 6.42 17.23
CA LYS A 51 -14.00 7.10 16.29
C LYS A 51 -12.90 6.19 15.74
N TYR A 52 -12.37 5.29 16.57
CA TYR A 52 -11.44 4.27 16.11
C TYR A 52 -12.05 3.41 15.00
N ARG A 53 -13.29 2.92 15.20
CA ARG A 53 -13.97 2.07 14.21
C ARG A 53 -14.28 2.83 12.93
N GLU A 54 -14.71 4.08 13.04
CA GLU A 54 -14.96 4.97 11.89
C GLU A 54 -13.69 5.19 11.07
N HIS A 55 -12.58 5.58 11.72
CA HIS A 55 -11.31 5.81 11.04
C HIS A 55 -10.75 4.53 10.41
N LEU A 56 -10.86 3.39 11.10
CA LEU A 56 -10.47 2.09 10.55
C LEU A 56 -11.28 1.76 9.29
N GLN A 57 -12.59 2.02 9.30
CA GLN A 57 -13.46 1.79 8.15
C GLN A 57 -13.12 2.73 6.99
N ALA A 58 -12.87 4.01 7.26
CA ALA A 58 -12.45 5.00 6.27
C ALA A 58 -11.12 4.62 5.61
N ASN A 59 -10.10 4.27 6.42
CA ASN A 59 -8.80 3.81 5.93
C ASN A 59 -8.92 2.54 5.09
N THR A 60 -9.73 1.58 5.54
CA THR A 60 -9.96 0.33 4.79
C THR A 60 -10.64 0.61 3.46
N ALA A 61 -11.64 1.48 3.43
CA ALA A 61 -12.34 1.87 2.21
C ALA A 61 -11.38 2.55 1.22
N LEU A 62 -10.52 3.45 1.70
CA LEU A 62 -9.53 4.14 0.88
C LEU A 62 -8.52 3.18 0.26
N VAL A 63 -7.97 2.26 1.06
CA VAL A 63 -7.04 1.25 0.55
C VAL A 63 -7.73 0.37 -0.49
N ASN A 64 -8.95 -0.11 -0.21
CA ASN A 64 -9.69 -0.94 -1.16
C ASN A 64 -10.00 -0.22 -2.47
N GLN A 65 -10.40 1.06 -2.40
CA GLN A 65 -10.61 1.89 -3.59
C GLN A 65 -9.33 1.99 -4.41
N LEU A 66 -8.21 2.27 -3.76
CA LEU A 66 -6.92 2.39 -4.43
C LEU A 66 -6.50 1.07 -5.10
N LEU A 67 -6.59 -0.06 -4.39
CA LEU A 67 -6.28 -1.38 -4.97
C LEU A 67 -7.21 -1.69 -6.15
N SER A 68 -8.49 -1.31 -6.08
CA SER A 68 -9.46 -1.44 -7.17
C SER A 68 -9.10 -0.58 -8.37
N ASP A 69 -8.70 0.68 -8.16
CA ASP A 69 -8.29 1.60 -9.23
C ASP A 69 -7.06 1.05 -9.98
N PHE A 70 -6.11 0.47 -9.25
CA PHE A 70 -4.97 -0.23 -9.84
C PHE A 70 -5.42 -1.44 -10.68
N SER A 71 -6.37 -2.23 -10.17
CA SER A 71 -6.96 -3.35 -10.93
C SER A 71 -7.63 -2.89 -12.22
N VAL A 72 -8.40 -1.81 -12.19
CA VAL A 72 -9.05 -1.22 -13.38
C VAL A 72 -8.02 -0.66 -14.37
N ALA A 73 -6.92 -0.10 -13.86
CA ALA A 73 -5.78 0.35 -14.68
C ALA A 73 -4.94 -0.79 -15.27
N GLY A 74 -5.36 -2.05 -15.08
CA GLY A 74 -4.71 -3.24 -15.62
C GLY A 74 -3.50 -3.68 -14.80
N TRP A 75 -3.48 -3.40 -13.50
CA TRP A 75 -2.49 -3.94 -12.57
C TRP A 75 -3.09 -5.08 -11.75
N GLU A 76 -2.48 -6.24 -11.82
CA GLU A 76 -2.85 -7.42 -11.03
C GLU A 76 -2.06 -7.42 -9.72
N LEU A 77 -2.75 -7.58 -8.59
CA LEU A 77 -2.09 -7.83 -7.31
C LEU A 77 -1.47 -9.23 -7.33
N VAL A 78 -0.15 -9.30 -7.16
CA VAL A 78 0.61 -10.56 -7.19
C VAL A 78 0.96 -11.03 -5.79
N GLU A 79 1.31 -10.12 -4.90
CA GLU A 79 1.76 -10.47 -3.55
C GLU A 79 1.37 -9.40 -2.54
N THR A 80 1.08 -9.82 -1.31
CA THR A 80 0.93 -8.95 -0.15
C THR A 80 1.86 -9.44 0.95
N HIS A 81 2.72 -8.56 1.45
CA HIS A 81 3.70 -8.87 2.48
C HIS A 81 3.54 -7.93 3.67
N ALA A 82 3.22 -8.46 4.84
CA ALA A 82 3.11 -7.70 6.08
C ALA A 82 4.28 -8.03 7.00
N VAL A 83 4.98 -7.01 7.50
CA VAL A 83 6.17 -7.13 8.35
C VAL A 83 6.19 -6.03 9.41
N GLN A 84 6.86 -6.31 10.53
CA GLN A 84 7.17 -5.31 11.55
C GLN A 84 8.58 -4.78 11.30
N GLU A 85 8.74 -3.47 11.15
CA GLU A 85 10.04 -2.83 10.88
C GLU A 85 10.45 -1.88 12.01
N GLY A 86 11.72 -1.98 12.41
CA GLY A 86 12.33 -1.12 13.43
C GLY A 86 12.42 -1.75 14.83
N PRO A 87 13.07 -1.06 15.77
CA PRO A 87 13.15 -1.48 17.17
C PRO A 87 11.77 -1.38 17.84
N PRO A 88 11.49 -2.17 18.90
CA PRO A 88 10.22 -2.12 19.61
C PRO A 88 9.90 -0.76 20.30
N PRO A 89 8.63 -0.32 20.29
CA PRO A 89 7.55 -0.84 19.46
C PRO A 89 7.81 -0.60 17.97
N ALA A 90 7.65 -1.65 17.15
CA ALA A 90 7.97 -1.65 15.73
C ALA A 90 6.78 -1.13 14.90
N ALA A 91 7.08 -0.55 13.73
CA ALA A 91 6.06 -0.10 12.80
C ALA A 91 5.49 -1.28 12.03
N ALA A 92 4.17 -1.33 11.85
CA ALA A 92 3.54 -2.32 10.99
C ALA A 92 3.59 -1.82 9.54
N VAL A 93 4.28 -2.57 8.67
CA VAL A 93 4.44 -2.25 7.26
C VAL A 93 3.76 -3.31 6.41
N THR A 94 2.86 -2.90 5.53
CA THR A 94 2.22 -3.79 4.55
C THR A 94 2.58 -3.36 3.14
N ARG A 95 3.16 -4.27 2.35
CA ARG A 95 3.57 -4.05 0.97
C ARG A 95 2.70 -4.86 0.03
N TYR A 96 2.17 -4.21 -1.01
CA TYR A 96 1.39 -4.84 -2.08
C TYR A 96 2.19 -4.75 -3.37
N LEU A 97 2.54 -5.89 -3.96
CA LEU A 97 3.23 -5.97 -5.24
C LEU A 97 2.20 -6.19 -6.35
N PHE A 98 2.20 -5.26 -7.29
CA PHE A 98 1.38 -5.30 -8.48
C PHE A 98 2.22 -5.60 -9.71
N ARG A 99 1.63 -6.30 -10.66
CA ARG A 99 2.19 -6.59 -11.97
C ARG A 99 1.21 -6.14 -13.03
N LYS A 100 1.67 -5.47 -14.06
CA LYS A 100 0.81 -5.07 -15.16
C LYS A 100 0.32 -6.31 -15.91
N ALA A 101 -0.99 -6.40 -16.10
CA ALA A 101 -1.62 -7.43 -16.89
C ALA A 101 -1.02 -7.42 -18.30
N LYS A 102 -0.66 -8.61 -18.80
CA LYS A 102 -0.28 -8.74 -20.20
C LYS A 102 -1.56 -8.54 -21.02
N LYS A 103 -1.54 -7.57 -21.93
CA LYS A 103 -2.59 -7.42 -22.96
C LYS A 103 -2.64 -8.67 -23.83
#